data_AF-A0A7G2N6S6-F1
#
_entry.id   AF-A0A7G2N6S6-F1
#
_cell.length_a   1.000
_cell.length_b   1.000
_cell.length_c   1.000
_cell.angle_alpha   90.00
_cell.angle_beta   90.00
_cell.angle_gamma   90.00
#
_symmetry.space_group_name_H-M   'P 1'
#
loop_
_entity.id
_entity.type
_entity.pdbx_description
1 polymer ?
#
loop_
_entity_poly.entity_id
_entity_poly.type
_entity_poly.pdbx_seq_one_letter_code
_entity_poly.pdbx_strand_id
1 'polypeptide(L)'
;MNNKRFLALAQQEDKDEGQISELRKINIINYNMLLLGGIIVFVIRALKKEPTIDLTFMLIFSMLGQGIYRLKKNKSVLNLIVVFILSIAVLSMGWTLVRVFFK
;
A
#
# COMPACT_ATOMS: atom_id res chain seq x y z
N MET A 1 -35.93 -17.58 -24.30
CA MET A 1 -34.80 -16.84 -23.68
C MET A 1 -33.60 -17.78 -23.66
N ASN A 2 -32.45 -17.38 -24.20
CA ASN A 2 -31.35 -18.31 -24.49
C ASN A 2 -30.47 -18.49 -23.24
N ASN A 3 -30.58 -19.63 -22.53
CA ASN A 3 -29.90 -19.89 -21.25
C ASN A 3 -28.39 -19.61 -21.28
N LYS A 4 -27.74 -19.75 -22.44
CA LYS A 4 -26.32 -19.42 -22.63
C LYS A 4 -26.01 -17.93 -22.45
N ARG A 5 -26.92 -17.03 -22.85
CA ARG A 5 -26.76 -15.57 -22.64
C ARG A 5 -26.93 -15.20 -21.16
N PHE A 6 -27.85 -15.87 -20.47
CA PHE A 6 -28.09 -15.61 -19.05
C PHE A 6 -26.90 -16.07 -18.18
N LEU A 7 -26.36 -17.25 -18.48
CA LEU A 7 -25.14 -17.75 -17.82
C LEU A 7 -23.91 -16.87 -18.10
N ALA A 8 -23.76 -16.36 -19.32
CA ALA A 8 -22.66 -15.46 -19.67
C ALA A 8 -22.76 -14.10 -18.92
N LEU A 9 -23.97 -13.56 -18.77
CA LEU A 9 -24.21 -12.33 -18.01
C LEU A 9 -23.91 -12.52 -16.51
N ALA A 10 -24.40 -13.61 -15.92
CA ALA A 10 -24.12 -13.93 -14.51
C ALA A 10 -22.61 -14.12 -14.23
N GLN A 11 -21.88 -14.79 -15.13
CA GLN A 11 -20.42 -14.94 -15.01
C GLN A 11 -19.65 -13.62 -15.18
N GLN A 12 -20.25 -12.64 -15.86
CA GLN A 12 -19.65 -11.32 -16.04
C GLN A 12 -19.89 -10.46 -14.79
N GLU A 13 -21.10 -10.49 -14.23
CA GLU A 13 -21.42 -9.85 -12.93
C GLU A 13 -20.55 -10.39 -11.80
N ASP A 14 -20.38 -11.71 -11.67
CA ASP A 14 -19.50 -12.32 -10.65
C ASP A 14 -18.04 -11.84 -10.77
N LYS A 15 -17.54 -11.65 -12.00
CA LYS A 15 -16.18 -11.14 -12.24
C LYS A 15 -16.06 -9.68 -11.87
N ASP A 16 -17.07 -8.87 -12.18
CA ASP A 16 -17.10 -7.45 -11.87
C ASP A 16 -17.18 -7.24 -10.36
N GLU A 17 -18.01 -7.99 -9.64
CA GLU A 17 -18.06 -7.98 -8.18
C GLU A 17 -16.72 -8.42 -7.55
N GLY A 18 -16.09 -9.46 -8.11
CA GLY A 18 -14.77 -9.91 -7.71
C GLY A 18 -13.71 -8.81 -7.85
N GLN A 19 -13.70 -8.08 -8.96
CA GLN A 19 -12.78 -6.96 -9.19
C GLN A 19 -13.05 -5.77 -8.25
N ILE A 20 -14.31 -5.41 -8.05
CA ILE A 20 -14.71 -4.33 -7.13
C ILE A 20 -14.27 -4.68 -5.69
N SER A 21 -14.41 -5.94 -5.28
CA SER A 21 -13.97 -6.40 -3.96
C SER A 21 -12.46 -6.27 -3.77
N GLU A 22 -11.67 -6.51 -4.81
CA GLU A 22 -10.21 -6.42 -4.78
C GLU A 22 -9.73 -4.96 -4.76
N LEU A 23 -10.34 -4.09 -5.56
CA LEU A 23 -10.08 -2.66 -5.53
C LEU A 23 -10.39 -2.07 -4.14
N ARG A 24 -11.49 -2.51 -3.52
CA ARG A 24 -11.86 -2.10 -2.16
C ARG A 24 -10.79 -2.51 -1.14
N LYS A 25 -10.27 -3.74 -1.21
CA LYS A 25 -9.18 -4.21 -0.32
C LYS A 25 -7.90 -3.38 -0.50
N ILE A 26 -7.50 -3.11 -1.74
CA ILE A 26 -6.31 -2.29 -2.02
C ILE A 26 -6.49 -0.87 -1.50
N ASN A 27 -7.67 -0.27 -1.67
CA ASN A 27 -7.98 1.05 -1.12
C ASN A 27 -7.93 1.08 0.41
N ILE A 28 -8.47 0.08 1.09
CA ILE A 28 -8.38 -0.03 2.56
C ILE A 28 -6.93 -0.09 3.01
N ILE A 29 -6.09 -0.87 2.32
CA ILE A 29 -4.66 -0.99 2.62
C ILE A 29 -3.95 0.34 2.42
N ASN A 30 -4.23 1.05 1.32
CA ASN A 30 -3.68 2.37 1.07
C ASN A 30 -4.06 3.36 2.15
N TYR A 31 -5.32 3.40 2.53
CA TYR A 31 -5.81 4.32 3.56
C TYR A 31 -5.11 4.06 4.90
N ASN A 32 -5.05 2.79 5.33
CA ASN A 32 -4.40 2.41 6.58
C ASN A 32 -2.89 2.69 6.56
N MET A 33 -2.21 2.41 5.45
CA MET A 33 -0.77 2.66 5.32
C MET A 33 -0.46 4.15 5.27
N LEU A 34 -1.23 4.96 4.55
CA LEU A 34 -1.07 6.41 4.55
C LEU A 34 -1.32 7.00 5.95
N LEU A 35 -2.34 6.52 6.65
CA LEU A 35 -2.64 6.95 8.02
C LEU A 35 -1.51 6.58 8.99
N LEU A 36 -1.02 5.34 8.94
CA LEU A 36 0.12 4.89 9.75
C LEU A 36 1.40 5.65 9.42
N GLY A 37 1.72 5.80 8.13
CA GLY A 37 2.87 6.59 7.67
C GLY A 37 2.76 8.04 8.12
N GLY A 38 1.55 8.61 8.11
CA GLY A 38 1.29 9.95 8.62
C GLY A 38 1.48 10.09 10.12
N ILE A 39 1.02 9.12 10.91
CA ILE A 39 1.28 9.09 12.35
C ILE A 39 2.79 9.02 12.62
N ILE A 40 3.53 8.17 11.89
CA ILE A 40 5.00 8.05 12.03
C ILE A 40 5.68 9.39 11.77
N VAL A 41 5.39 10.03 10.63
CA VAL A 41 5.98 11.32 10.26
C VAL A 41 5.57 12.40 11.25
N PHE A 42 4.29 12.43 11.63
CA PHE A 42 3.76 13.41 12.58
C PHE A 42 4.48 13.32 13.93
N VAL A 43 4.60 12.12 14.52
CA VAL A 43 5.29 11.95 15.81
C VAL A 43 6.74 12.38 15.70
N ILE A 44 7.46 11.94 14.66
CA ILE A 44 8.87 12.27 14.47
C ILE A 44 9.08 13.78 14.30
N ARG A 45 8.27 14.43 13.47
CA ARG A 45 8.47 15.84 13.10
C ARG A 45 7.82 16.81 14.09
N ALA A 46 6.76 16.42 14.82
CA ALA A 46 6.22 17.19 15.93
C ALA A 46 7.25 17.37 17.05
N LEU A 47 8.05 16.32 17.33
CA LEU A 47 9.18 16.41 18.27
C LEU A 47 10.27 17.37 17.80
N LYS A 48 10.36 17.65 16.49
CA LYS A 48 11.39 18.50 15.88
C LYS A 48 10.94 19.91 15.51
N LYS A 49 9.64 20.23 15.64
CA LYS A 49 9.04 21.47 15.09
C LYS A 49 9.30 21.64 13.58
N GLU A 50 9.43 20.53 12.86
CA GLU A 50 9.60 20.49 11.40
C GLU A 50 8.24 20.32 10.70
N PRO A 51 8.13 20.55 9.38
CA PRO A 51 6.87 20.38 8.64
C PRO A 51 6.33 18.97 8.83
N THR A 52 5.13 18.80 9.40
CA THR A 52 4.59 17.50 9.84
C THR A 52 4.23 16.52 8.72
N ILE A 53 4.52 16.87 7.47
CA ILE A 53 4.14 16.11 6.28
C ILE A 53 5.41 15.72 5.50
N ASP A 54 5.51 14.43 5.18
CA ASP A 54 6.51 13.85 4.28
C ASP A 54 5.76 12.95 3.30
N LEU A 55 5.22 13.56 2.26
CA LEU A 55 4.36 12.88 1.29
C LEU A 55 5.13 11.76 0.57
N THR A 56 6.41 11.95 0.32
CA THR A 56 7.26 10.96 -0.36
C THR A 56 7.38 9.69 0.48
N PHE A 57 7.69 9.82 1.77
CA PHE A 57 7.73 8.67 2.68
C PHE A 57 6.36 7.99 2.78
N MET A 58 5.28 8.77 2.95
CA MET A 58 3.92 8.25 3.04
C MET A 58 3.51 7.44 1.80
N LEU A 59 3.82 7.94 0.60
CA LEU A 59 3.52 7.25 -0.66
C LEU A 59 4.30 5.95 -0.81
N ILE A 60 5.61 5.95 -0.52
CA ILE A 60 6.46 4.76 -0.59
C ILE A 60 6.01 3.72 0.45
N PHE A 61 5.63 4.16 1.64
CA PHE A 61 5.11 3.29 2.69
C PHE A 61 3.76 2.67 2.29
N SER A 62 2.87 3.45 1.65
CA SER A 62 1.63 2.93 1.06
C SER A 62 1.89 1.91 -0.05
N MET A 63 2.85 2.16 -0.94
CA MET A 63 3.25 1.23 -1.99
C MET A 63 3.80 -0.07 -1.42
N LEU A 64 4.57 -0.01 -0.33
CA LEU A 64 5.07 -1.20 0.37
C LEU A 64 3.89 -2.06 0.86
N GLY A 65 2.87 -1.45 1.45
CA GLY A 65 1.67 -2.17 1.88
C GLY A 65 0.94 -2.88 0.75
N GLN A 66 0.80 -2.22 -0.42
CA GLN A 66 0.27 -2.88 -1.62
C GLN A 66 1.17 -4.02 -2.09
N GLY A 67 2.48 -3.83 -2.08
CA GLY A 67 3.46 -4.85 -2.46
C GLY A 67 3.33 -6.10 -1.61
N ILE A 68 3.26 -5.94 -0.28
CA ILE A 68 3.08 -7.04 0.68
C ILE A 68 1.76 -7.77 0.42
N TYR A 69 0.67 -7.03 0.18
CA TYR A 69 -0.62 -7.62 -0.16
C TYR A 69 -0.58 -8.45 -1.45
N ARG A 70 0.01 -7.89 -2.51
CA ARG A 70 0.19 -8.59 -3.79
C ARG A 70 1.07 -9.83 -3.64
N LEU A 71 2.13 -9.75 -2.84
CA LEU A 71 3.00 -10.89 -2.54
C LEU A 71 2.26 -11.99 -1.77
N LYS A 72 1.40 -11.61 -0.80
CA LYS A 72 0.57 -12.57 -0.04
C LYS A 72 -0.46 -13.26 -0.94
N LYS A 73 -1.06 -12.52 -1.87
CA LYS A 73 -2.05 -13.06 -2.83
C LYS A 73 -1.41 -13.91 -3.92
N ASN A 74 -0.25 -13.48 -4.42
CA ASN A 74 0.48 -14.15 -5.49
C ASN A 74 1.98 -14.14 -5.17
N LYS A 75 2.50 -15.31 -4.78
CA LYS A 75 3.90 -15.53 -4.36
C LYS A 75 4.91 -15.48 -5.52
N SER A 76 4.72 -14.54 -6.43
CA SER A 76 5.61 -14.30 -7.57
C SER A 76 6.95 -13.74 -7.09
N VAL A 77 8.04 -14.21 -7.69
CA VAL A 77 9.41 -13.73 -7.45
C VAL A 77 9.54 -12.23 -7.73
N LEU A 78 8.85 -11.72 -8.75
CA LEU A 78 8.82 -10.29 -9.05
C LEU A 78 8.20 -9.48 -7.91
N ASN A 79 7.11 -9.96 -7.30
CA ASN A 79 6.49 -9.29 -6.15
C ASN A 79 7.44 -9.28 -4.94
N LEU A 80 8.22 -10.35 -4.76
CA LEU A 80 9.21 -10.45 -3.69
C LEU A 80 10.32 -9.41 -3.88
N ILE A 81 10.85 -9.27 -5.09
CA ILE A 81 11.86 -8.26 -5.44
C ILE A 81 11.32 -6.85 -5.20
N VAL A 82 10.09 -6.57 -5.64
CA VAL A 82 9.46 -5.25 -5.44
C VAL A 82 9.30 -4.94 -3.96
N VAL A 83 8.81 -5.89 -3.15
CA VAL A 83 8.69 -5.71 -1.70
C VAL A 83 10.05 -5.49 -1.05
N PHE A 84 11.08 -6.21 -1.49
CA PHE A 84 12.44 -6.04 -0.97
C PHE A 84 12.98 -4.63 -1.24
N ILE A 85 12.85 -4.14 -2.48
CA ILE A 85 13.29 -2.79 -2.86
C ILE A 85 12.53 -1.71 -2.06
N LEU A 86 11.19 -1.84 -1.98
CA LEU A 86 10.36 -0.91 -1.22
C LEU A 86 10.71 -0.92 0.28
N SER A 87 11.05 -2.09 0.84
CA SER A 87 11.47 -2.20 2.24
C SER A 87 12.78 -1.45 2.49
N ILE A 88 13.76 -1.57 1.60
CA ILE A 88 15.01 -0.80 1.68
C ILE A 88 14.74 0.70 1.59
N ALA A 89 13.86 1.15 0.69
CA ALA A 89 13.51 2.55 0.55
C ALA A 89 12.84 3.11 1.82
N VAL A 90 11.88 2.37 2.41
CA VAL A 90 11.23 2.75 3.66
C VAL A 90 12.24 2.83 4.81
N LEU A 91 13.14 1.85 4.93
CA LEU A 91 14.17 1.86 5.98
C LEU A 91 15.16 3.02 5.82
N SER A 92 15.60 3.30 4.59
CA SER A 92 16.52 4.41 4.30
C SER A 92 15.90 5.78 4.61
N MET A 93 14.64 6.00 4.20
CA MET A 93 13.92 7.23 4.50
C MET A 93 13.56 7.34 5.98
N GLY A 94 13.12 6.24 6.60
CA GLY A 94 12.88 6.18 8.05
C GLY A 94 14.14 6.49 8.85
N TRP A 95 15.29 5.95 8.43
CA TRP A 95 16.58 6.29 9.03
C TRP A 95 16.93 7.76 8.83
N THR A 96 16.64 8.35 7.67
CA THR A 96 16.87 9.80 7.45
C THR A 96 16.00 10.65 8.39
N LEU A 97 14.73 10.28 8.58
CA LEU A 97 13.82 10.92 9.51
C LEU A 97 14.30 10.81 10.97
N VAL A 98 14.88 9.66 11.35
CA VAL A 98 15.35 9.40 12.72
C VAL A 98 16.76 9.94 12.97
N ARG A 99 17.69 9.86 12.01
CA ARG A 99 19.10 10.28 12.15
C ARG A 99 19.24 11.75 12.51
N VAL A 100 18.28 12.57 12.12
CA VAL A 100 18.19 13.97 12.55
C VAL A 100 18.01 14.10 14.10
N PHE A 101 17.66 13.04 14.85
CA PHE A 101 17.68 13.03 16.33
C PHE A 101 19.07 12.76 16.94
N PHE A 102 19.99 12.16 16.18
CA PHE A 102 21.32 11.74 16.68
C PHE A 102 22.45 12.69 16.26
N LYS A 103 22.10 13.87 15.74
CA LYS A 103 23.04 14.93 15.38
C LYS A 103 22.78 16.14 16.25
#